data_AF-A0A353IQW6-F1
#
_entry.id   AF-A0A353IQW6-F1
#
_cell.length_a   1.000
_cell.length_b   1.000
_cell.length_c   1.000
_cell.angle_alpha   90.00
_cell.angle_beta   90.00
_cell.angle_gamma   90.00
#
_symmetry.space_group_name_H-M   'P 1'
#
loop_
_entity.id
_entity.type
_entity.pdbx_description
1 polymer ?
#
loop_
_entity_poly.entity_id
_entity_poly.type
_entity_poly.pdbx_seq_one_letter_code
_entity_poly.pdbx_strand_id
1 'polypeptide(L)'
;PREAPWDLGNPFRVYHEIPVEARYRFLLENSELIVSGITYGPVCLGQTATYAVKDQFWVYFVDPKHDVSVRDPKLGLETWETFMDRSLIGNDEYESAYSAALERLQPDGYTIDAIWNGEKENPNAWLTVLRHESNVSVMKGRQGGIPRTLWVIDYSGFERIYYDTVANFEYWSGDVPKLETLVFFNYLRQEFEDNFLLLLPKAERQKYRDMWTQGLGQVALALEPFAGEEQPTQVKTSKRDPLLSLISDIQEHMGEKVSGPPDLLNPHKKPKLSLKEPITSYDEWEAAASLLTQTRAYKFPRFLPSVLLLRLNDPAGHARVYSLIANRVYQTQDTILFQNGLELPHLYTMSIYPTIIGGFPNYFLEMSLRQSGDFLRRLRDVETLKDWNRLRYRYGILRNDPRFWETYDWFTLWNEKHRGIYAGYLDLSYYDLFDSVY
;
A
#
# COMPACT_ATOMS: atom_id res chain seq x y z
N PRO A 1 -1.87 -38.10 15.60
CA PRO A 1 -1.72 -37.25 14.40
C PRO A 1 -0.87 -37.97 13.36
N ARG A 2 -1.47 -38.50 12.29
CA ARG A 2 -0.68 -38.98 11.15
C ARG A 2 -0.21 -37.74 10.41
N GLU A 3 1.09 -37.48 10.43
CA GLU A 3 1.72 -36.49 9.56
C GLU A 3 1.28 -36.77 8.13
N ALA A 4 0.83 -35.73 7.41
CA ALA A 4 0.56 -35.87 5.99
C ALA A 4 1.84 -36.39 5.30
N PRO A 5 1.75 -37.34 4.36
CA PRO A 5 2.91 -38.05 3.78
C PRO A 5 3.79 -37.18 2.87
N TRP A 6 3.60 -35.87 2.89
CA TRP A 6 4.28 -34.89 2.07
C TRP A 6 5.02 -33.96 3.02
N ASP A 7 6.33 -33.83 2.84
CA ASP A 7 7.16 -32.82 3.47
C ASP A 7 6.76 -31.42 2.95
N LEU A 8 5.56 -30.96 3.33
CA LEU A 8 4.90 -29.74 2.83
C LEU A 8 5.57 -28.45 3.34
N GLY A 9 6.52 -28.56 4.28
CA GLY A 9 7.14 -27.40 4.92
C GLY A 9 8.30 -26.78 4.16
N ASN A 10 8.85 -27.47 3.14
CA ASN A 10 10.05 -27.02 2.42
C ASN A 10 9.81 -26.87 0.91
N PRO A 11 9.47 -25.66 0.44
CA PRO A 11 9.27 -25.32 -0.97
C PRO A 11 10.48 -25.62 -1.87
N PHE A 12 11.71 -25.53 -1.34
CA PHE A 12 12.92 -25.88 -2.09
C PHE A 12 12.96 -27.36 -2.48
N ARG A 13 12.30 -28.23 -1.71
CA ARG A 13 12.17 -29.66 -2.04
C ARG A 13 10.94 -29.95 -2.88
N VAL A 14 9.79 -29.42 -2.48
CA VAL A 14 8.49 -29.73 -3.10
C VAL A 14 8.44 -29.26 -4.55
N TYR A 15 8.95 -28.07 -4.83
CA TYR A 15 8.85 -27.44 -6.15
C TYR A 15 10.18 -27.43 -6.92
N HIS A 16 11.16 -28.24 -6.50
CA HIS A 16 12.49 -28.35 -7.12
C HIS A 16 12.43 -28.56 -8.65
N GLU A 17 11.51 -29.40 -9.11
CA GLU A 17 11.36 -29.74 -10.54
C GLU A 17 10.78 -28.60 -11.39
N ILE A 18 10.19 -27.57 -10.76
CA ILE A 18 9.62 -26.42 -11.46
C ILE A 18 10.71 -25.36 -11.62
N PRO A 19 11.03 -24.93 -12.86
CA PRO A 19 12.02 -23.88 -13.09
C PRO A 19 11.73 -22.63 -12.25
N VAL A 20 12.78 -22.06 -11.64
CA VAL A 20 12.65 -20.93 -10.71
C VAL A 20 11.99 -19.73 -11.38
N GLU A 21 12.40 -19.40 -12.61
CA GLU A 21 11.77 -18.33 -13.40
C GLU A 21 10.27 -18.60 -13.60
N ALA A 22 9.86 -19.85 -13.84
CA ALA A 22 8.45 -20.19 -14.02
C ALA A 22 7.65 -20.02 -12.70
N ARG A 23 8.26 -20.36 -11.55
CA ARG A 23 7.66 -20.11 -10.23
C ARG A 23 7.50 -18.61 -9.98
N TYR A 24 8.53 -17.82 -10.24
CA TYR A 24 8.44 -16.38 -10.05
C TYR A 24 7.44 -15.73 -11.00
N ARG A 25 7.42 -16.11 -12.29
CA ARG A 25 6.42 -15.63 -13.25
C ARG A 25 5.00 -15.92 -12.80
N PHE A 26 4.73 -17.09 -12.20
CA PHE A 26 3.42 -17.37 -11.61
C PHE A 26 3.06 -16.37 -10.51
N LEU A 27 4.00 -16.04 -9.61
CA LEU A 27 3.78 -15.03 -8.56
C LEU A 27 3.54 -13.64 -9.17
N LEU A 28 4.36 -13.25 -10.14
CA LEU A 28 4.28 -11.96 -10.83
C LEU A 28 2.96 -11.78 -11.59
N GLU A 29 2.55 -12.78 -12.35
CA GLU A 29 1.31 -12.74 -13.14
C GLU A 29 0.05 -12.73 -12.28
N ASN A 30 0.16 -13.14 -11.02
CA ASN A 30 -0.93 -13.18 -10.05
C ASN A 30 -0.67 -12.26 -8.84
N SER A 31 0.22 -11.29 -8.96
CA SER A 31 0.76 -10.56 -7.80
C SER A 31 -0.33 -9.85 -7.00
N GLU A 32 -1.31 -9.24 -7.66
CA GLU A 32 -2.43 -8.59 -6.96
C GLU A 32 -3.22 -9.60 -6.13
N LEU A 33 -3.50 -10.79 -6.67
CA LEU A 33 -4.23 -11.83 -5.94
C LEU A 33 -3.43 -12.34 -4.74
N ILE A 34 -2.12 -12.53 -4.91
CA ILE A 34 -1.24 -13.07 -3.87
C ILE A 34 -1.03 -12.05 -2.75
N VAL A 35 -0.74 -10.79 -3.09
CA VAL A 35 -0.64 -9.69 -2.12
C VAL A 35 -1.99 -9.42 -1.46
N SER A 36 -3.10 -9.52 -2.20
CA SER A 36 -4.45 -9.52 -1.63
C SER A 36 -4.62 -10.66 -0.62
N GLY A 37 -4.15 -11.88 -0.93
CA GLY A 37 -4.21 -13.04 -0.03
C GLY A 37 -3.44 -12.85 1.28
N ILE A 38 -2.28 -12.21 1.23
CA ILE A 38 -1.52 -11.79 2.43
C ILE A 38 -2.37 -10.84 3.27
N THR A 39 -2.95 -9.83 2.62
CA THR A 39 -3.54 -8.68 3.32
C THR A 39 -4.99 -8.89 3.76
N TYR A 40 -5.74 -9.79 3.11
CA TYR A 40 -7.07 -10.26 3.52
C TYR A 40 -7.01 -11.56 4.34
N GLY A 41 -5.82 -12.14 4.47
CA GLY A 41 -5.58 -13.36 5.23
C GLY A 41 -5.69 -13.15 6.74
N PRO A 42 -5.75 -14.25 7.51
CA PRO A 42 -5.88 -14.20 8.97
C PRO A 42 -4.69 -13.50 9.66
N VAL A 43 -3.54 -13.44 9.00
CA VAL A 43 -2.35 -12.72 9.45
C VAL A 43 -2.61 -11.23 9.67
N CYS A 44 -3.45 -10.62 8.83
CA CYS A 44 -3.78 -9.20 8.90
C CYS A 44 -5.10 -8.91 9.64
N LEU A 45 -5.66 -9.88 10.38
CA LEU A 45 -6.86 -9.64 11.17
C LEU A 45 -6.54 -8.85 12.44
N GLY A 46 -6.97 -7.59 12.46
CA GLY A 46 -6.87 -6.70 13.62
C GLY A 46 -5.81 -5.60 13.47
N GLN A 47 -6.01 -4.53 14.23
CA GLN A 47 -5.19 -3.32 14.15
C GLN A 47 -3.70 -3.59 14.38
N THR A 48 -3.36 -4.43 15.36
CA THR A 48 -1.97 -4.73 15.70
C THR A 48 -1.20 -5.32 14.53
N ALA A 49 -1.78 -6.27 13.80
CA ALA A 49 -1.10 -6.92 12.69
C ALA A 49 -1.03 -6.02 11.45
N THR A 50 -2.12 -5.31 11.13
CA THR A 50 -2.10 -4.38 9.98
C THR A 50 -1.15 -3.20 10.19
N TYR A 51 -0.80 -2.84 11.42
CA TYR A 51 0.12 -1.74 11.69
C TYR A 51 1.51 -1.91 11.06
N ALA A 52 1.94 -3.15 10.78
CA ALA A 52 3.18 -3.42 10.06
C ALA A 52 3.19 -2.77 8.65
N VAL A 53 2.01 -2.45 8.12
CA VAL A 53 1.80 -1.94 6.77
C VAL A 53 1.59 -0.43 6.81
N LYS A 54 2.32 0.32 5.98
CA LYS A 54 2.13 1.77 5.81
C LYS A 54 0.79 2.04 5.08
N ASP A 55 0.09 3.11 5.44
CA ASP A 55 -1.27 3.42 4.91
C ASP A 55 -1.36 3.52 3.39
N GLN A 56 -0.30 3.91 2.70
CA GLN A 56 -0.27 3.99 1.24
C GLN A 56 1.15 3.80 0.71
N PHE A 57 1.33 2.83 -0.19
CA PHE A 57 2.58 2.58 -0.91
C PHE A 57 2.33 1.92 -2.26
N TRP A 58 3.33 2.01 -3.13
CA TRP A 58 3.35 1.26 -4.39
C TRP A 58 4.31 0.08 -4.29
N VAL A 59 3.96 -1.00 -4.99
CA VAL A 59 4.76 -2.21 -5.09
C VAL A 59 5.12 -2.46 -6.54
N TYR A 60 6.40 -2.66 -6.78
CA TYR A 60 6.98 -3.16 -8.01
C TYR A 60 7.71 -4.47 -7.75
N PHE A 61 8.16 -5.11 -8.82
CA PHE A 61 8.84 -6.39 -8.75
C PHE A 61 10.12 -6.38 -9.57
N VAL A 62 11.11 -7.17 -9.17
CA VAL A 62 12.33 -7.35 -9.97
C VAL A 62 12.01 -8.19 -11.21
N ASP A 63 12.55 -7.82 -12.36
CA ASP A 63 12.46 -8.64 -13.57
C ASP A 63 13.23 -9.94 -13.37
N PRO A 64 12.65 -11.13 -13.66
CA PRO A 64 13.31 -12.41 -13.44
C PRO A 64 14.70 -12.53 -14.08
N LYS A 65 15.00 -11.77 -15.15
CA LYS A 65 16.32 -11.77 -15.80
C LYS A 65 17.39 -11.05 -14.99
N HIS A 66 16.98 -10.09 -14.16
CA HIS A 66 17.86 -9.26 -13.34
C HIS A 66 17.88 -9.70 -11.87
N ASP A 67 16.95 -10.57 -11.48
CA ASP A 67 16.82 -11.07 -10.11
C ASP A 67 17.92 -12.07 -9.74
N VAL A 68 18.72 -11.73 -8.73
CA VAL A 68 19.81 -12.58 -8.23
C VAL A 68 19.31 -13.84 -7.56
N SER A 69 18.11 -13.80 -6.96
CA SER A 69 17.47 -14.94 -6.31
C SER A 69 16.76 -15.87 -7.30
N VAL A 70 16.51 -15.43 -8.55
CA VAL A 70 16.14 -16.35 -9.63
C VAL A 70 17.37 -17.09 -10.15
N ARG A 71 18.50 -16.38 -10.28
CA ARG A 71 19.76 -16.91 -10.82
C ARG A 71 20.50 -17.80 -9.83
N ASP A 72 20.38 -17.52 -8.54
CA ASP A 72 20.89 -18.33 -7.43
C ASP A 72 19.84 -18.44 -6.31
N PRO A 73 18.89 -19.39 -6.42
CA PRO A 73 17.73 -19.48 -5.53
C PRO A 73 18.03 -19.80 -4.07
N LYS A 74 19.23 -20.32 -3.80
CA LYS A 74 19.66 -20.57 -2.41
C LYS A 74 20.44 -19.38 -1.85
N LEU A 75 20.95 -18.48 -2.69
CA LEU A 75 21.82 -17.37 -2.32
C LEU A 75 23.08 -17.81 -1.55
N GLY A 76 23.44 -19.10 -1.58
CA GLY A 76 24.50 -19.68 -0.77
C GLY A 76 24.08 -20.16 0.62
N LEU A 77 22.79 -20.06 0.98
CA LEU A 77 22.24 -20.59 2.24
C LEU A 77 22.07 -22.12 2.18
N GLU A 78 22.30 -22.79 3.30
CA GLU A 78 22.34 -24.25 3.36
C GLU A 78 20.95 -24.90 3.28
N THR A 79 19.95 -24.31 3.95
CA THR A 79 18.63 -24.91 4.09
C THR A 79 17.48 -23.89 3.98
N TRP A 80 16.25 -24.41 3.84
CA TRP A 80 15.03 -23.59 3.86
C TRP A 80 14.80 -22.95 5.23
N GLU A 81 15.19 -23.65 6.30
CA GLU A 81 15.07 -23.17 7.67
C GLU A 81 15.93 -21.92 7.88
N THR A 82 17.16 -21.88 7.35
CA THR A 82 17.99 -20.66 7.37
C THR A 82 17.39 -19.56 6.50
N PHE A 83 16.82 -19.90 5.35
CA PHE A 83 16.17 -18.93 4.46
C PHE A 83 14.92 -18.26 5.07
N MET A 84 14.19 -19.01 5.90
CA MET A 84 12.98 -18.56 6.62
C MET A 84 13.22 -18.27 8.10
N ASP A 85 14.46 -18.16 8.56
CA ASP A 85 14.74 -17.90 9.97
C ASP A 85 14.28 -16.48 10.32
N ARG A 86 13.27 -16.43 11.19
CA ARG A 86 12.60 -15.18 11.63
C ARG A 86 13.39 -14.40 12.67
N SER A 87 14.49 -14.96 13.17
CA SER A 87 15.34 -14.30 14.16
C SER A 87 16.17 -13.18 13.52
N LEU A 88 16.62 -12.23 14.34
CA LEU A 88 17.55 -11.18 13.91
C LEU A 88 18.81 -11.76 13.25
N ILE A 89 19.37 -12.84 13.83
CA ILE A 89 20.59 -13.47 13.33
C ILE A 89 20.32 -14.16 11.99
N GLY A 90 19.23 -14.92 11.89
CA GLY A 90 18.85 -15.58 10.65
C GLY A 90 18.55 -14.59 9.51
N ASN A 91 17.88 -13.48 9.82
CA ASN A 91 17.67 -12.44 8.83
C ASN A 91 18.98 -11.76 8.39
N ASP A 92 19.91 -11.51 9.32
CA ASP A 92 21.26 -10.99 8.99
C ASP A 92 22.06 -11.96 8.10
N GLU A 93 21.94 -13.27 8.33
CA GLU A 93 22.53 -14.29 7.47
C GLU A 93 21.94 -14.26 6.05
N TYR A 94 20.61 -14.12 5.92
CA TYR A 94 19.95 -13.95 4.62
C TYR A 94 20.41 -12.67 3.92
N GLU A 95 20.39 -11.52 4.60
CA GLU A 95 20.78 -10.23 4.01
C GLU A 95 22.24 -10.25 3.54
N SER A 96 23.12 -10.88 4.32
CA SER A 96 24.53 -11.08 3.96
C SER A 96 24.67 -11.95 2.70
N ALA A 97 23.89 -13.03 2.62
CA ALA A 97 23.87 -13.92 1.46
C ALA A 97 23.31 -13.22 0.21
N TYR A 98 22.22 -12.45 0.35
CA TYR A 98 21.63 -11.66 -0.73
C TYR A 98 22.60 -10.57 -1.21
N SER A 99 23.26 -9.85 -0.30
CA SER A 99 24.28 -8.86 -0.62
C SER A 99 25.47 -9.48 -1.39
N ALA A 100 25.97 -10.64 -0.96
CA ALA A 100 27.02 -11.36 -1.69
C ALA A 100 26.57 -11.82 -3.08
N ALA A 101 25.30 -12.20 -3.23
CA ALA A 101 24.71 -12.54 -4.53
C ALA A 101 24.61 -11.30 -5.44
N LEU A 102 24.18 -10.15 -4.91
CA LEU A 102 24.17 -8.87 -5.60
C LEU A 102 25.58 -8.49 -6.09
N GLU A 103 26.61 -8.57 -5.25
CA GLU A 103 27.99 -8.24 -5.65
C GLU A 103 28.51 -9.16 -6.76
N ARG A 104 28.18 -10.44 -6.70
CA ARG A 104 28.65 -11.43 -7.68
C ARG A 104 27.89 -11.38 -9.00
N LEU A 105 26.57 -11.20 -8.95
CA LEU A 105 25.68 -11.37 -10.10
C LEU A 105 25.21 -10.05 -10.71
N GLN A 106 25.28 -8.96 -9.94
CA GLN A 106 24.88 -7.61 -10.34
C GLN A 106 25.87 -6.53 -9.84
N PRO A 107 27.18 -6.65 -10.15
CA PRO A 107 28.22 -5.76 -9.61
C PRO A 107 28.05 -4.28 -10.00
N ASP A 108 27.49 -4.02 -11.19
CA ASP A 108 27.27 -2.66 -11.70
C ASP A 108 25.96 -2.04 -11.20
N GLY A 109 25.18 -2.77 -10.39
CA GLY A 109 23.90 -2.34 -9.87
C GLY A 109 22.78 -2.32 -10.93
N TYR A 110 21.57 -2.01 -10.47
CA TYR A 110 20.38 -2.06 -11.31
C TYR A 110 20.31 -0.94 -12.36
N THR A 111 19.76 -1.30 -13.53
CA THR A 111 19.19 -0.37 -14.51
C THR A 111 17.67 -0.29 -14.30
N ILE A 112 16.98 0.57 -15.06
CA ILE A 112 15.51 0.61 -15.02
C ILE A 112 14.87 -0.71 -15.49
N ASP A 113 15.57 -1.45 -16.37
CA ASP A 113 15.11 -2.75 -16.89
C ASP A 113 15.09 -3.86 -15.82
N ALA A 114 15.70 -3.61 -14.66
CA ALA A 114 15.59 -4.49 -13.51
C ALA A 114 14.20 -4.48 -12.88
N ILE A 115 13.34 -3.51 -13.21
CA ILE A 115 11.94 -3.52 -12.78
C ILE A 115 11.10 -4.23 -13.82
N TRP A 116 10.41 -5.28 -13.40
CA TRP A 116 9.50 -6.02 -14.25
C TRP A 116 8.38 -5.11 -14.72
N ASN A 117 8.25 -4.91 -16.03
CA ASN A 117 7.26 -4.01 -16.61
C ASN A 117 5.98 -4.71 -17.07
N GLY A 118 5.80 -6.00 -16.74
CA GLY A 118 4.64 -6.77 -17.18
C GLY A 118 4.54 -6.89 -18.70
N GLU A 119 5.66 -6.78 -19.40
CA GLU A 119 5.73 -6.66 -20.86
C GLU A 119 4.92 -5.47 -21.40
N LYS A 120 4.71 -4.45 -20.57
CA LYS A 120 3.83 -3.29 -20.79
C LYS A 120 2.36 -3.64 -21.02
N GLU A 121 1.95 -4.86 -20.66
CA GLU A 121 0.60 -5.38 -20.87
C GLU A 121 -0.03 -5.88 -19.57
N ASN A 122 0.74 -6.47 -18.66
CA ASN A 122 0.24 -7.08 -17.43
C ASN A 122 0.18 -6.07 -16.27
N PRO A 123 -1.02 -5.64 -15.84
CA PRO A 123 -1.18 -4.64 -14.78
C PRO A 123 -0.77 -5.14 -13.38
N ASN A 124 -0.46 -6.43 -13.21
CA ASN A 124 0.11 -6.95 -11.97
C ASN A 124 1.57 -6.47 -11.72
N ALA A 125 2.23 -5.86 -12.70
CA ALA A 125 3.58 -5.33 -12.53
C ALA A 125 3.67 -4.07 -11.63
N TRP A 126 2.54 -3.41 -11.37
CA TRP A 126 2.47 -2.26 -10.47
C TRP A 126 1.23 -2.38 -9.61
N LEU A 127 1.41 -2.45 -8.28
CA LEU A 127 0.31 -2.44 -7.33
C LEU A 127 0.29 -1.15 -6.50
N THR A 128 -0.91 -0.71 -6.14
CA THR A 128 -1.16 0.25 -5.07
C THR A 128 -1.76 -0.48 -3.89
N VAL A 129 -1.13 -0.37 -2.72
CA VAL A 129 -1.61 -0.97 -1.48
C VAL A 129 -2.03 0.13 -0.52
N LEU A 130 -3.23 -0.01 0.04
CA LEU A 130 -3.82 0.92 0.99
C LEU A 130 -4.16 0.19 2.28
N ARG A 131 -3.61 0.62 3.41
CA ARG A 131 -4.12 0.22 4.72
C ARG A 131 -5.15 1.25 5.19
N HIS A 132 -6.27 0.77 5.70
CA HIS A 132 -7.32 1.57 6.32
C HIS A 132 -7.85 0.83 7.55
N GLU A 133 -7.59 1.38 8.74
CA GLU A 133 -7.88 0.70 10.01
C GLU A 133 -7.19 -0.68 10.08
N SER A 134 -7.98 -1.73 10.35
CA SER A 134 -7.61 -3.13 10.43
C SER A 134 -7.75 -3.86 9.10
N ASN A 135 -7.79 -3.13 7.98
CA ASN A 135 -7.98 -3.70 6.66
C ASN A 135 -6.98 -3.13 5.67
N VAL A 136 -6.83 -3.83 4.56
CA VAL A 136 -5.97 -3.42 3.46
C VAL A 136 -6.74 -3.57 2.15
N SER A 137 -6.34 -2.84 1.12
CA SER A 137 -6.83 -3.01 -0.24
C SER A 137 -5.70 -2.91 -1.23
N VAL A 138 -5.71 -3.83 -2.18
CA VAL A 138 -4.70 -3.91 -3.25
C VAL A 138 -5.39 -3.58 -4.56
N MET A 139 -4.76 -2.71 -5.34
CA MET A 139 -5.24 -2.32 -6.67
C MET A 139 -4.08 -2.38 -7.65
N LYS A 140 -4.39 -2.52 -8.93
CA LYS A 140 -3.40 -2.47 -10.00
C LYS A 140 -3.19 -1.03 -10.50
N GLY A 141 -1.98 -0.75 -10.94
CA GLY A 141 -1.55 0.55 -11.47
C GLY A 141 -1.29 1.61 -10.40
N ARG A 142 -0.96 2.82 -10.87
CA ARG A 142 -0.61 3.98 -10.04
C ARG A 142 -1.87 4.71 -9.58
N GLN A 143 -2.37 4.35 -8.41
CA GLN A 143 -3.57 4.97 -7.85
C GLN A 143 -3.26 5.70 -6.56
N GLY A 144 -4.04 6.74 -6.26
CA GLY A 144 -3.94 7.50 -5.02
C GLY A 144 -2.85 8.57 -5.01
N GLY A 145 -2.26 8.90 -6.16
CA GLY A 145 -1.10 9.78 -6.25
C GLY A 145 0.17 9.17 -5.64
N ILE A 146 1.26 9.96 -5.61
CA ILE A 146 2.60 9.46 -5.25
C ILE A 146 2.66 9.17 -3.74
N PRO A 147 2.82 7.92 -3.31
CA PRO A 147 2.89 7.56 -1.90
C PRO A 147 4.22 8.00 -1.26
N ARG A 148 4.30 7.89 0.06
CA ARG A 148 5.53 8.17 0.80
C ARG A 148 6.62 7.12 0.53
N THR A 149 6.24 5.85 0.48
CA THR A 149 7.15 4.70 0.39
C THR A 149 6.83 3.84 -0.82
N LEU A 150 7.84 3.12 -1.29
CA LEU A 150 7.83 2.36 -2.52
C LEU A 150 8.60 1.06 -2.28
N TRP A 151 8.06 -0.05 -2.75
CA TRP A 151 8.65 -1.38 -2.58
C TRP A 151 9.10 -1.93 -3.94
N VAL A 152 10.22 -2.64 -3.95
CA VAL A 152 10.63 -3.54 -5.03
C VAL A 152 10.82 -4.93 -4.43
N ILE A 153 9.97 -5.88 -4.84
CA ILE A 153 9.97 -7.26 -4.32
C ILE A 153 10.66 -8.17 -5.34
N ASP A 154 11.77 -8.80 -4.94
CA ASP A 154 12.41 -9.88 -5.70
C ASP A 154 11.77 -11.26 -5.42
N TYR A 155 12.23 -12.29 -6.11
CA TYR A 155 11.68 -13.64 -6.01
C TYR A 155 11.82 -14.22 -4.59
N SER A 156 13.01 -14.12 -3.98
CA SER A 156 13.21 -14.60 -2.61
C SER A 156 12.31 -13.87 -1.62
N GLY A 157 12.24 -12.55 -1.71
CA GLY A 157 11.37 -11.72 -0.89
C GLY A 157 9.89 -12.09 -1.04
N PHE A 158 9.43 -12.35 -2.28
CA PHE A 158 8.04 -12.71 -2.54
C PHE A 158 7.70 -14.10 -1.98
N GLU A 159 8.61 -15.07 -2.07
CA GLU A 159 8.44 -16.37 -1.41
C GLU A 159 8.42 -16.19 0.11
N ARG A 160 9.42 -15.50 0.70
CA ARG A 160 9.51 -15.30 2.16
C ARG A 160 8.24 -14.67 2.73
N ILE A 161 7.74 -13.59 2.14
CA ILE A 161 6.52 -12.95 2.64
C ILE A 161 5.29 -13.85 2.46
N TYR A 162 5.16 -14.56 1.34
CA TYR A 162 4.01 -15.46 1.13
C TYR A 162 4.01 -16.64 2.09
N TYR A 163 5.15 -17.28 2.31
CA TYR A 163 5.22 -18.40 3.25
C TYR A 163 5.03 -17.94 4.69
N ASP A 164 5.60 -16.80 5.07
CA ASP A 164 5.45 -16.28 6.42
C ASP A 164 3.98 -15.95 6.76
N THR A 165 3.28 -15.32 5.84
CA THR A 165 1.97 -14.69 6.11
C THR A 165 0.78 -15.51 5.61
N VAL A 166 0.99 -16.47 4.71
CA VAL A 166 -0.09 -17.29 4.12
C VAL A 166 0.13 -18.77 4.36
N ALA A 167 1.17 -19.36 3.74
CA ALA A 167 1.29 -20.82 3.69
C ALA A 167 1.69 -21.44 5.04
N ASN A 168 2.61 -20.81 5.78
CA ASN A 168 3.07 -21.27 7.10
C ASN A 168 2.45 -20.46 8.25
N PHE A 169 1.50 -19.57 7.97
CA PHE A 169 0.87 -18.79 9.01
C PHE A 169 -0.14 -19.64 9.80
N GLU A 170 0.20 -19.94 11.04
CA GLU A 170 -0.64 -20.74 11.94
C GLU A 170 -1.68 -19.86 12.65
N TYR A 171 -2.80 -19.55 11.98
CA TYR A 171 -3.85 -18.70 12.58
C TYR A 171 -4.39 -19.25 13.93
N TRP A 172 -4.31 -20.57 14.13
CA TRP A 172 -4.72 -21.28 15.33
C TRP A 172 -3.65 -21.33 16.44
N SER A 173 -2.42 -20.87 16.18
CA SER A 173 -1.35 -20.84 17.17
C SER A 173 -1.57 -19.77 18.25
N GLY A 174 -0.77 -19.85 19.32
CA GLY A 174 -0.68 -18.80 20.33
C GLY A 174 -0.08 -17.50 19.79
N ASP A 175 -0.01 -16.49 20.66
CA ASP A 175 0.41 -15.13 20.27
C ASP A 175 1.89 -15.03 19.91
N VAL A 176 2.77 -15.84 20.52
CA VAL A 176 4.22 -15.76 20.29
C VAL A 176 4.61 -15.99 18.82
N PRO A 177 4.20 -17.09 18.15
CA PRO A 177 4.46 -17.26 16.71
C PRO A 177 3.90 -16.14 15.81
N LYS A 178 2.78 -15.52 16.22
CA LYS A 178 2.18 -14.39 15.49
C LYS A 178 3.01 -13.12 15.65
N LEU A 179 3.62 -12.91 16.82
CA LEU A 179 4.56 -11.82 17.04
C LEU A 179 5.86 -12.03 16.24
N GLU A 180 6.35 -13.26 16.13
CA GLU A 180 7.51 -13.60 15.29
C GLU A 180 7.23 -13.29 13.81
N THR A 181 6.03 -13.66 13.32
CA THR A 181 5.56 -13.31 11.97
C THR A 181 5.54 -11.79 11.78
N LEU A 182 5.01 -11.04 12.76
CA LEU A 182 4.96 -9.58 12.70
C LEU A 182 6.35 -8.92 12.67
N VAL A 183 7.30 -9.46 13.43
CA VAL A 183 8.69 -8.99 13.43
C VAL A 183 9.35 -9.30 12.08
N PHE A 184 9.20 -10.52 11.59
CA PHE A 184 9.77 -10.92 10.30
C PHE A 184 9.18 -10.13 9.12
N PHE A 185 7.88 -9.84 9.13
CA PHE A 185 7.24 -8.97 8.16
C PHE A 185 7.89 -7.57 8.13
N ASN A 186 8.29 -7.01 9.28
CA ASN A 186 8.96 -5.71 9.29
C ASN A 186 10.35 -5.76 8.64
N TYR A 187 11.10 -6.86 8.82
CA TYR A 187 12.35 -7.08 8.08
C TYR A 187 12.11 -7.12 6.57
N LEU A 188 11.13 -7.92 6.13
CA LEU A 188 10.78 -8.03 4.71
C LEU A 188 10.30 -6.70 4.12
N ARG A 189 9.49 -5.94 4.87
CA ARG A 189 9.09 -4.58 4.48
C ARG A 189 10.32 -3.70 4.28
N GLN A 190 11.27 -3.73 5.21
CA GLN A 190 12.46 -2.91 5.12
C GLN A 190 13.34 -3.33 3.95
N GLU A 191 13.53 -4.64 3.73
CA GLU A 191 14.20 -5.22 2.56
C GLU A 191 13.59 -4.68 1.25
N PHE A 192 12.26 -4.67 1.12
CA PHE A 192 11.59 -4.21 -0.11
C PHE A 192 11.69 -2.70 -0.33
N GLU A 193 11.68 -1.92 0.76
CA GLU A 193 11.94 -0.48 0.71
C GLU A 193 13.40 -0.20 0.30
N ASP A 194 14.34 -0.94 0.88
CA ASP A 194 15.78 -0.82 0.61
C ASP A 194 16.11 -1.25 -0.84
N ASN A 195 15.47 -2.31 -1.35
CA ASN A 195 15.55 -2.72 -2.75
C ASN A 195 15.10 -1.61 -3.72
N PHE A 196 14.06 -0.85 -3.39
CA PHE A 196 13.69 0.32 -4.18
C PHE A 196 14.79 1.40 -4.13
N LEU A 197 15.39 1.62 -2.96
CA LEU A 197 16.45 2.61 -2.79
C LEU A 197 17.73 2.23 -3.57
N LEU A 198 17.97 0.97 -3.90
CA LEU A 198 19.09 0.56 -4.77
C LEU A 198 19.04 1.23 -6.15
N LEU A 199 17.85 1.58 -6.66
CA LEU A 199 17.70 2.31 -7.93
C LEU A 199 18.15 3.78 -7.80
N LEU A 200 18.12 4.35 -6.61
CA LEU A 200 18.53 5.73 -6.37
C LEU A 200 20.05 5.86 -6.25
N PRO A 201 20.60 7.07 -6.52
CA PRO A 201 22.01 7.35 -6.25
C PRO A 201 22.35 7.04 -4.80
N LYS A 202 23.46 6.34 -4.57
CA LYS A 202 23.96 5.94 -3.25
C LYS A 202 23.87 7.05 -2.20
N ALA A 203 24.30 8.27 -2.55
CA ALA A 203 24.31 9.42 -1.65
C ALA A 203 22.93 9.88 -1.16
N GLU A 204 21.84 9.46 -1.80
CA GLU A 204 20.47 9.83 -1.44
C GLU A 204 19.75 8.74 -0.62
N ARG A 205 20.23 7.49 -0.65
CA ARG A 205 19.51 6.33 -0.09
C ARG A 205 19.22 6.50 1.40
N GLN A 206 20.25 6.79 2.20
CA GLN A 206 20.11 6.95 3.65
C GLN A 206 19.11 8.06 4.02
N LYS A 207 19.10 9.17 3.28
CA LYS A 207 18.15 10.26 3.51
C LYS A 207 16.69 9.80 3.32
N TYR A 208 16.40 8.97 2.31
CA TYR A 208 15.06 8.42 2.12
C TYR A 208 14.74 7.35 3.17
N ARG A 209 15.69 6.46 3.49
CA ARG A 209 15.58 5.45 4.56
C ARG A 209 15.20 6.12 5.90
N ASP A 210 15.92 7.16 6.29
CA ASP A 210 15.66 7.95 7.51
C ASP A 210 14.35 8.73 7.46
N MET A 211 13.97 9.20 6.28
CA MET A 211 12.70 9.90 6.12
C MET A 211 11.52 8.92 6.26
N TRP A 212 11.66 7.68 5.79
CA TRP A 212 10.61 6.66 5.79
C TRP A 212 10.40 6.00 7.14
N THR A 213 11.45 5.90 7.96
CA THR A 213 11.41 5.33 9.31
C THR A 213 12.16 6.25 10.28
N GLN A 214 11.45 6.74 11.29
CA GLN A 214 11.88 7.80 12.22
C GLN A 214 11.74 7.35 13.68
N GLY A 215 12.25 8.18 14.59
CA GLY A 215 12.04 7.99 16.03
C GLY A 215 12.66 6.68 16.52
N LEU A 216 11.90 5.88 17.27
CA LEU A 216 12.37 4.60 17.80
C LEU A 216 12.70 3.57 16.70
N GLY A 217 12.10 3.69 15.50
CA GLY A 217 12.42 2.82 14.37
C GLY A 217 13.84 2.98 13.86
N GLN A 218 14.51 4.08 14.16
CA GLN A 218 15.95 4.26 13.84
C GLN A 218 16.83 3.26 14.61
N VAL A 219 16.39 2.79 15.77
CA VAL A 219 17.10 1.74 16.52
C VAL A 219 16.94 0.38 15.82
N ALA A 220 15.74 0.10 15.30
CA ALA A 220 15.49 -1.11 14.52
C ALA A 220 16.29 -1.08 13.20
N LEU A 221 16.24 0.02 12.46
CA LEU A 221 17.03 0.22 11.24
C LEU A 221 18.55 0.06 11.42
N ALA A 222 19.07 0.39 12.60
CA ALA A 222 20.49 0.22 12.90
C ALA A 222 20.90 -1.25 13.11
N LEU A 223 19.93 -2.12 13.37
CA LEU A 223 20.12 -3.57 13.50
C LEU A 223 19.76 -4.32 12.21
N GLU A 224 19.13 -3.64 11.24
CA GLU A 224 18.71 -4.20 9.96
C GLU A 224 19.72 -3.83 8.87
N PRO A 225 20.47 -4.82 8.34
CA PRO A 225 21.39 -4.60 7.23
C PRO A 225 20.67 -4.03 6.01
N PHE A 226 21.38 -3.24 5.21
CA PHE A 226 20.94 -2.81 3.90
C PHE A 226 21.77 -3.55 2.83
N ALA A 227 21.28 -4.71 2.38
CA ALA A 227 21.95 -5.45 1.33
C ALA A 227 22.11 -4.60 0.06
N GLY A 228 23.36 -4.52 -0.43
CA GLY A 228 23.70 -3.72 -1.60
C GLY A 228 23.76 -2.20 -1.37
N GLU A 229 23.72 -1.69 -0.13
CA GLU A 229 23.79 -0.25 0.19
C GLU A 229 24.93 0.46 -0.55
N GLU A 230 26.07 -0.21 -0.67
CA GLU A 230 27.29 0.34 -1.25
C GLU A 230 27.35 0.21 -2.78
N GLN A 231 26.45 -0.59 -3.38
CA GLN A 231 26.47 -0.85 -4.82
C GLN A 231 26.19 0.41 -5.63
N PRO A 232 26.80 0.55 -6.82
CA PRO A 232 26.43 1.60 -7.76
C PRO A 232 24.97 1.43 -8.23
N THR A 233 24.45 2.44 -8.92
CA THR A 233 23.21 2.35 -9.70
C THR A 233 23.50 2.87 -11.10
N GLN A 234 22.89 2.26 -12.10
CA GLN A 234 22.97 2.72 -13.49
C GLN A 234 21.79 3.62 -13.87
N VAL A 235 20.79 3.74 -12.99
CA VAL A 235 19.65 4.64 -13.19
C VAL A 235 20.07 6.09 -12.99
N LYS A 236 19.77 6.93 -13.98
CA LYS A 236 20.17 8.34 -14.00
C LYS A 236 19.01 9.23 -13.55
N THR A 237 19.02 9.64 -12.29
CA THR A 237 17.97 10.50 -11.74
C THR A 237 18.35 11.99 -11.77
N SER A 238 17.35 12.86 -11.73
CA SER A 238 17.52 14.31 -11.51
C SER A 238 18.31 14.60 -10.23
N LYS A 239 19.21 15.58 -10.27
CA LYS A 239 19.93 16.08 -9.07
C LYS A 239 19.03 16.89 -8.11
N ARG A 240 17.88 17.39 -8.58
CA ARG A 240 16.99 18.23 -7.77
C ARG A 240 15.95 17.41 -7.04
N ASP A 241 15.39 16.42 -7.72
CA ASP A 241 14.37 15.52 -7.17
C ASP A 241 14.59 14.11 -7.74
N PRO A 242 15.51 13.35 -7.14
CA PRO A 242 15.87 12.01 -7.59
C PRO A 242 14.68 11.05 -7.61
N LEU A 243 13.87 11.08 -6.55
CA LEU A 243 12.71 10.19 -6.38
C LEU A 243 11.64 10.46 -7.42
N LEU A 244 11.25 11.72 -7.63
CA LEU A 244 10.23 12.06 -8.62
C LEU A 244 10.70 11.74 -10.05
N SER A 245 11.98 11.94 -10.34
CA SER A 245 12.59 11.53 -11.62
C SER A 245 12.49 10.02 -11.82
N LEU A 246 12.91 9.23 -10.82
CA LEU A 246 12.85 7.77 -10.88
C LEU A 246 11.41 7.26 -11.08
N ILE A 247 10.44 7.83 -10.37
CA ILE A 247 9.02 7.48 -10.54
C ILE A 247 8.55 7.75 -11.98
N SER A 248 8.96 8.88 -12.56
CA SER A 248 8.65 9.19 -13.96
C SER A 248 9.27 8.18 -14.93
N ASP A 249 10.52 7.79 -14.69
CA ASP A 249 11.23 6.81 -15.51
C ASP A 249 10.58 5.42 -15.40
N ILE A 250 10.18 4.99 -14.19
CA ILE A 250 9.41 3.75 -13.97
C ILE A 250 8.07 3.82 -14.72
N GLN A 251 7.36 4.95 -14.67
CA GLN A 251 6.10 5.10 -15.39
C GLN A 251 6.27 4.97 -16.91
N GLU A 252 7.32 5.58 -17.47
CA GLU A 252 7.65 5.44 -18.90
C GLU A 252 8.02 3.99 -19.26
N HIS A 253 8.81 3.33 -18.40
CA HIS A 253 9.20 1.93 -18.56
C HIS A 253 7.99 0.99 -18.57
N MET A 254 7.05 1.19 -17.65
CA MET A 254 5.82 0.40 -17.48
C MET A 254 4.82 0.59 -18.63
N GLY A 255 4.71 1.80 -19.17
CA GLY A 255 3.68 2.18 -20.13
C GLY A 255 2.28 2.35 -19.51
N GLU A 256 1.34 2.90 -20.29
CA GLU A 256 0.02 3.30 -19.77
C GLU A 256 -0.91 2.13 -19.43
N LYS A 257 -0.75 0.98 -20.09
CA LYS A 257 -1.58 -0.21 -19.79
C LYS A 257 -1.32 -0.80 -18.41
N VAL A 258 -0.07 -0.71 -17.93
CA VAL A 258 0.33 -1.18 -16.61
C VAL A 258 0.16 -0.09 -15.56
N SER A 259 0.69 1.11 -15.82
CA SER A 259 0.61 2.23 -14.87
C SER A 259 -0.81 2.80 -14.73
N GLY A 260 -1.68 2.61 -15.72
CA GLY A 260 -3.03 3.15 -15.75
C GLY A 260 -3.11 4.60 -16.23
N PRO A 261 -4.33 5.14 -16.38
CA PRO A 261 -4.55 6.51 -16.83
C PRO A 261 -4.04 7.55 -15.82
N PRO A 262 -3.79 8.80 -16.23
CA PRO A 262 -3.48 9.90 -15.31
C PRO A 262 -4.44 9.96 -14.12
N ASP A 263 -3.90 10.00 -12.90
CA ASP A 263 -4.72 10.13 -11.69
C ASP A 263 -5.09 11.61 -11.49
N LEU A 264 -6.24 11.99 -12.05
CA LEU A 264 -6.76 13.35 -12.01
C LEU A 264 -7.32 13.74 -10.64
N LEU A 265 -7.65 12.75 -9.80
CA LEU A 265 -8.17 12.96 -8.45
C LEU A 265 -7.04 13.21 -7.44
N ASN A 266 -5.85 12.64 -7.68
CA ASN A 266 -4.70 12.73 -6.77
C ASN A 266 -3.43 13.28 -7.44
N PRO A 267 -3.49 14.39 -8.20
CA PRO A 267 -2.35 14.91 -8.93
C PRO A 267 -1.31 15.49 -7.98
N HIS A 268 -0.04 15.25 -8.26
CA HIS A 268 1.07 15.91 -7.54
C HIS A 268 1.03 17.44 -7.78
N LYS A 269 0.84 17.85 -9.05
CA LYS A 269 0.68 19.25 -9.43
C LYS A 269 -0.79 19.65 -9.40
N LYS A 270 -1.17 20.50 -8.44
CA LYS A 270 -2.55 20.93 -8.27
C LYS A 270 -3.02 21.85 -9.41
N PRO A 271 -4.28 21.71 -9.89
CA PRO A 271 -4.86 22.66 -10.83
C PRO A 271 -5.05 24.04 -10.19
N LYS A 272 -5.16 25.08 -11.02
CA LYS A 272 -5.46 26.45 -10.56
C LYS A 272 -6.96 26.71 -10.74
N LEU A 273 -7.74 26.59 -9.68
CA LEU A 273 -9.19 26.83 -9.68
C LEU A 273 -9.67 27.42 -8.36
N SER A 274 -10.88 28.00 -8.37
CA SER A 274 -11.52 28.60 -7.21
C SER A 274 -12.67 27.72 -6.71
N LEU A 275 -12.63 27.29 -5.44
CA LEU A 275 -13.74 26.56 -4.80
C LEU A 275 -14.98 27.44 -4.52
N LYS A 276 -14.97 28.72 -4.94
CA LYS A 276 -16.14 29.61 -4.84
C LYS A 276 -17.05 29.49 -6.06
N GLU A 277 -16.53 28.99 -7.18
CA GLU A 277 -17.32 28.78 -8.39
C GLU A 277 -18.27 27.59 -8.20
N PRO A 278 -19.49 27.64 -8.77
CA PRO A 278 -20.40 26.51 -8.73
C PRO A 278 -19.81 25.29 -9.43
N ILE A 279 -19.93 24.12 -8.82
CA ILE A 279 -19.59 22.84 -9.44
C ILE A 279 -20.86 22.27 -10.07
N THR A 280 -20.82 22.03 -11.37
CA THR A 280 -21.96 21.65 -12.21
C THR A 280 -21.76 20.33 -12.94
N SER A 281 -20.53 19.83 -13.02
CA SER A 281 -20.19 18.54 -13.64
C SER A 281 -19.30 17.69 -12.74
N TYR A 282 -19.18 16.39 -13.06
CA TYR A 282 -18.26 15.50 -12.37
C TYR A 282 -16.80 15.86 -12.62
N ASP A 283 -16.44 16.29 -13.82
CA ASP A 283 -15.05 16.69 -14.14
C ASP A 283 -14.64 17.94 -13.34
N GLU A 284 -15.56 18.90 -13.17
CA GLU A 284 -15.36 20.06 -12.29
C GLU A 284 -15.22 19.63 -10.82
N TRP A 285 -16.00 18.63 -10.38
CA TRP A 285 -15.86 18.05 -9.04
C TRP A 285 -14.50 17.40 -8.86
N GLU A 286 -14.06 16.55 -9.79
CA GLU A 286 -12.79 15.83 -9.71
C GLU A 286 -11.62 16.83 -9.66
N ALA A 287 -11.62 17.83 -10.54
CA ALA A 287 -10.64 18.91 -10.52
C ALA A 287 -10.66 19.67 -9.19
N ALA A 288 -11.84 20.05 -8.69
CA ALA A 288 -11.97 20.79 -7.43
C ALA A 288 -11.54 19.97 -6.20
N ALA A 289 -11.95 18.70 -6.12
CA ALA A 289 -11.61 17.79 -5.04
C ALA A 289 -10.11 17.49 -5.02
N SER A 290 -9.47 17.44 -6.20
CA SER A 290 -8.02 17.22 -6.34
C SER A 290 -7.15 18.28 -5.63
N LEU A 291 -7.70 19.47 -5.35
CA LEU A 291 -7.01 20.49 -4.55
C LEU A 291 -6.75 20.03 -3.10
N LEU A 292 -7.57 19.12 -2.58
CA LEU A 292 -7.54 18.65 -1.20
C LEU A 292 -6.84 17.29 -1.04
N THR A 293 -6.54 16.60 -2.13
CA THR A 293 -5.88 15.28 -2.09
C THR A 293 -4.36 15.43 -2.02
N GLN A 294 -3.64 14.40 -1.56
CA GLN A 294 -2.16 14.29 -1.63
C GLN A 294 -1.43 15.60 -1.25
N THR A 295 -1.92 16.29 -0.23
CA THR A 295 -1.38 17.59 0.22
C THR A 295 -1.37 17.66 1.73
N ARG A 296 -0.30 18.26 2.26
CA ARG A 296 -0.11 18.50 3.71
C ARG A 296 -0.50 19.93 4.11
N ALA A 297 -1.12 20.68 3.21
CA ALA A 297 -1.47 22.08 3.42
C ALA A 297 -2.62 22.29 4.43
N TYR A 298 -3.37 21.23 4.77
CA TYR A 298 -4.58 21.31 5.57
C TYR A 298 -4.54 20.34 6.75
N LYS A 299 -5.26 20.68 7.83
CA LYS A 299 -5.34 19.86 9.06
C LYS A 299 -6.44 18.79 9.02
N PHE A 300 -7.41 18.92 8.12
CA PHE A 300 -8.59 18.05 8.06
C PHE A 300 -8.28 16.55 7.99
N PRO A 301 -7.21 16.06 7.32
CA PRO A 301 -6.97 14.61 7.24
C PRO A 301 -6.83 13.94 8.60
N ARG A 302 -6.36 14.67 9.63
CA ARG A 302 -6.29 14.18 11.02
C ARG A 302 -7.66 13.83 11.61
N PHE A 303 -8.71 14.52 11.18
CA PHE A 303 -10.06 14.34 11.72
C PHE A 303 -10.92 13.43 10.83
N LEU A 304 -10.37 12.92 9.73
CA LEU A 304 -11.10 12.01 8.87
C LEU A 304 -11.10 10.59 9.47
N PRO A 305 -12.26 9.90 9.39
CA PRO A 305 -12.29 8.45 9.38
C PRO A 305 -11.44 7.88 8.23
N SER A 306 -11.02 6.62 8.35
CA SER A 306 -10.14 6.00 7.35
C SER A 306 -10.78 5.85 5.98
N VAL A 307 -12.05 5.45 5.93
CA VAL A 307 -12.80 5.20 4.68
C VAL A 307 -14.14 5.92 4.70
N LEU A 308 -14.31 6.89 3.80
CA LEU A 308 -15.61 7.52 3.52
C LEU A 308 -16.06 7.11 2.12
N LEU A 309 -17.31 6.64 1.97
CA LEU A 309 -17.89 6.44 0.64
C LEU A 309 -18.87 7.57 0.35
N LEU A 310 -18.61 8.29 -0.75
CA LEU A 310 -19.42 9.40 -1.22
C LEU A 310 -20.29 8.95 -2.39
N ARG A 311 -21.60 9.14 -2.26
CA ARG A 311 -22.57 9.16 -3.36
C ARG A 311 -22.76 10.61 -3.81
N LEU A 312 -22.32 10.93 -5.02
CA LEU A 312 -22.42 12.27 -5.59
C LEU A 312 -23.45 12.32 -6.71
N ASN A 313 -24.57 12.99 -6.46
CA ASN A 313 -25.72 13.05 -7.36
C ASN A 313 -25.63 14.26 -8.31
N ASP A 314 -25.94 14.06 -9.60
CA ASP A 314 -26.14 15.14 -10.57
C ASP A 314 -27.62 15.62 -10.59
N PRO A 315 -27.93 16.74 -11.27
CA PRO A 315 -29.31 17.23 -11.40
C PRO A 315 -30.25 16.35 -12.23
N ALA A 316 -29.71 15.42 -13.03
CA ALA A 316 -30.47 14.50 -13.88
C ALA A 316 -30.85 13.21 -13.15
N GLY A 317 -30.35 12.99 -11.93
CA GLY A 317 -30.60 11.81 -11.11
C GLY A 317 -29.56 10.70 -11.26
N HIS A 318 -28.46 10.95 -11.98
CA HIS A 318 -27.31 10.05 -11.99
C HIS A 318 -26.47 10.25 -10.73
N ALA A 319 -25.71 9.22 -10.37
CA ALA A 319 -24.82 9.24 -9.23
C ALA A 319 -23.48 8.56 -9.54
N ARG A 320 -22.39 9.14 -9.04
CA ARG A 320 -21.05 8.53 -9.03
C ARG A 320 -20.62 8.21 -7.60
N VAL A 321 -19.80 7.18 -7.46
CA VAL A 321 -19.15 6.80 -6.20
C VAL A 321 -17.75 7.39 -6.15
N TYR A 322 -17.37 7.88 -4.97
CA TYR A 322 -15.99 8.17 -4.64
C TYR A 322 -15.63 7.64 -3.24
N SER A 323 -14.52 6.93 -3.10
CA SER A 323 -13.92 6.65 -1.80
C SER A 323 -12.93 7.76 -1.44
N LEU A 324 -13.12 8.41 -0.30
CA LEU A 324 -12.13 9.33 0.29
C LEU A 324 -11.40 8.54 1.38
N ILE A 325 -10.09 8.39 1.21
CA ILE A 325 -9.22 7.59 2.08
C ILE A 325 -8.26 8.50 2.82
N ALA A 326 -8.22 8.41 4.15
CA ALA A 326 -7.23 9.10 4.96
C ALA A 326 -5.92 8.31 4.94
N ASN A 327 -4.82 8.98 4.55
CA ASN A 327 -3.48 8.39 4.54
C ASN A 327 -2.74 8.85 5.79
N ARG A 328 -2.65 8.00 6.81
CA ARG A 328 -1.92 8.29 8.04
C ARG A 328 -0.45 7.94 7.90
N VAL A 329 0.33 8.50 8.81
CA VAL A 329 1.77 8.38 8.82
C VAL A 329 2.21 8.18 10.26
N TYR A 330 3.02 7.17 10.49
CA TYR A 330 3.62 6.90 11.79
C TYR A 330 5.13 7.07 11.69
N GLN A 331 5.79 7.31 12.81
CA GLN A 331 7.24 7.38 12.89
C GLN A 331 7.87 6.06 12.45
N THR A 332 7.32 4.93 12.88
CA THR A 332 7.78 3.58 12.50
C THR A 332 6.61 2.59 12.58
N GLN A 333 6.76 1.45 11.90
CA GLN A 333 5.88 0.29 11.94
C GLN A 333 6.42 -0.80 12.90
N ASP A 334 7.61 -0.59 13.48
CA ASP A 334 8.36 -1.55 14.30
C ASP A 334 7.89 -1.55 15.77
N THR A 335 6.63 -1.20 16.03
CA THR A 335 6.03 -1.31 17.36
C THR A 335 4.72 -2.06 17.35
N ILE A 336 4.54 -2.87 18.39
CA ILE A 336 3.33 -3.67 18.64
C ILE A 336 2.42 -2.96 19.65
N LEU A 337 2.97 -2.01 20.44
CA LEU A 337 2.28 -1.27 21.48
C LEU A 337 2.38 0.25 21.24
N PHE A 338 1.43 1.02 21.77
CA PHE A 338 1.43 2.50 21.72
C PHE A 338 1.53 3.13 20.31
N GLN A 339 0.92 2.48 19.33
CA GLN A 339 0.91 2.90 17.91
C GLN A 339 0.46 4.36 17.72
N ASN A 340 -0.56 4.81 18.45
CA ASN A 340 -1.06 6.19 18.40
C ASN A 340 -0.01 7.22 18.82
N GLY A 341 0.92 6.85 19.70
CA GLY A 341 2.01 7.73 20.15
C GLY A 341 3.06 8.02 19.07
N LEU A 342 3.06 7.23 18.00
CA LEU A 342 3.97 7.38 16.87
C LEU A 342 3.37 8.15 15.70
N GLU A 343 2.11 8.59 15.81
CA GLU A 343 1.44 9.33 14.75
C GLU A 343 2.19 10.63 14.39
N LEU A 344 2.23 10.93 13.09
CA LEU A 344 2.73 12.18 12.54
C LEU A 344 1.59 12.91 11.78
N PRO A 345 0.58 13.48 12.48
CA PRO A 345 -0.62 14.00 11.83
C PRO A 345 -0.38 15.15 10.85
N HIS A 346 0.72 15.89 11.01
CA HIS A 346 1.13 16.94 10.09
C HIS A 346 1.59 16.41 8.71
N LEU A 347 1.77 15.09 8.58
CA LEU A 347 2.13 14.40 7.35
C LEU A 347 0.94 13.68 6.72
N TYR A 348 -0.23 13.70 7.37
CA TYR A 348 -1.42 13.03 6.86
C TYR A 348 -1.92 13.71 5.60
N THR A 349 -2.44 12.90 4.70
CA THR A 349 -3.07 13.37 3.47
C THR A 349 -4.39 12.62 3.25
N MET A 350 -5.10 12.96 2.19
CA MET A 350 -6.28 12.22 1.75
C MET A 350 -6.09 11.85 0.28
N SER A 351 -6.58 10.69 -0.13
CA SER A 351 -6.71 10.31 -1.54
C SER A 351 -8.16 10.05 -1.90
N ILE A 352 -8.52 10.23 -3.17
CA ILE A 352 -9.86 9.96 -3.69
C ILE A 352 -9.79 8.95 -4.82
N TYR A 353 -10.69 7.97 -4.79
CA TYR A 353 -10.78 6.92 -5.80
C TYR A 353 -12.20 6.91 -6.39
N PRO A 354 -12.38 6.78 -7.72
CA PRO A 354 -13.69 6.79 -8.36
C PRO A 354 -14.36 5.39 -8.31
N THR A 355 -14.21 4.71 -7.18
CA THR A 355 -14.74 3.36 -6.92
C THR A 355 -14.86 3.14 -5.42
N ILE A 356 -15.41 2.01 -5.00
CA ILE A 356 -15.42 1.57 -3.61
C ILE A 356 -14.05 0.97 -3.27
N ILE A 357 -13.40 1.51 -2.24
CA ILE A 357 -12.20 0.96 -1.62
C ILE A 357 -12.54 0.35 -0.27
N GLY A 358 -12.03 -0.86 -0.04
CA GLY A 358 -12.26 -1.62 1.19
C GLY A 358 -13.66 -2.23 1.28
N GLY A 359 -13.80 -3.17 2.23
CA GLY A 359 -15.09 -3.77 2.60
C GLY A 359 -15.74 -3.11 3.82
N PHE A 360 -15.06 -2.18 4.50
CA PHE A 360 -15.45 -1.67 5.81
C PHE A 360 -15.56 -0.13 5.82
N PRO A 361 -16.63 0.45 5.27
CA PRO A 361 -16.81 1.89 5.27
C PRO A 361 -16.97 2.41 6.71
N ASN A 362 -16.30 3.53 7.04
CA ASN A 362 -16.55 4.19 8.32
C ASN A 362 -17.77 5.11 8.27
N TYR A 363 -18.01 5.77 7.13
CA TYR A 363 -19.20 6.59 6.91
C TYR A 363 -19.61 6.63 5.44
N PHE A 364 -20.91 6.77 5.23
CA PHE A 364 -21.47 7.21 3.95
C PHE A 364 -21.68 8.71 3.96
N LEU A 365 -21.31 9.34 2.85
CA LEU A 365 -21.64 10.71 2.53
C LEU A 365 -22.59 10.72 1.33
N GLU A 366 -23.59 11.59 1.36
CA GLU A 366 -24.46 11.82 0.22
C GLU A 366 -24.65 13.32 -0.01
N MET A 367 -24.41 13.77 -1.25
CA MET A 367 -24.64 15.17 -1.64
C MET A 367 -24.87 15.31 -3.15
N SER A 368 -25.38 16.47 -3.55
CA SER A 368 -25.47 16.87 -4.96
C SER A 368 -24.22 17.65 -5.42
N LEU A 369 -23.98 17.70 -6.73
CA LEU A 369 -22.93 18.54 -7.33
C LEU A 369 -23.00 20.00 -6.86
N ARG A 370 -24.20 20.57 -6.70
CA ARG A 370 -24.39 21.95 -6.21
C ARG A 370 -23.90 22.17 -4.78
N GLN A 371 -23.96 21.14 -3.94
CA GLN A 371 -23.50 21.19 -2.55
C GLN A 371 -21.99 20.94 -2.44
N SER A 372 -21.41 20.27 -3.42
CA SER A 372 -20.05 19.73 -3.37
C SER A 372 -18.96 20.80 -3.18
N GLY A 373 -19.11 21.98 -3.79
CA GLY A 373 -18.17 23.10 -3.58
C GLY A 373 -18.20 23.65 -2.16
N ASP A 374 -19.37 23.70 -1.52
CA ASP A 374 -19.47 24.10 -0.11
C ASP A 374 -18.89 23.03 0.84
N PHE A 375 -19.09 21.76 0.52
CA PHE A 375 -18.46 20.64 1.22
C PHE A 375 -16.93 20.76 1.17
N LEU A 376 -16.32 20.90 -0.02
CA LEU A 376 -14.87 21.01 -0.16
C LEU A 376 -14.29 22.21 0.59
N ARG A 377 -14.94 23.39 0.51
CA ARG A 377 -14.49 24.58 1.27
C ARG A 377 -14.52 24.32 2.77
N ARG A 378 -15.60 23.73 3.28
CA ARG A 378 -15.74 23.44 4.71
C ARG A 378 -14.79 22.33 5.17
N LEU A 379 -14.57 21.31 4.35
CA LEU A 379 -13.63 20.23 4.63
C LEU A 379 -12.20 20.78 4.75
N ARG A 380 -11.79 21.61 3.78
CA ARG A 380 -10.51 22.31 3.79
C ARG A 380 -10.29 23.10 5.09
N ASP A 381 -11.35 23.71 5.60
CA ASP A 381 -11.33 24.60 6.78
C ASP A 381 -11.56 23.85 8.11
N VAL A 382 -11.57 22.50 8.12
CA VAL A 382 -11.62 21.72 9.37
C VAL A 382 -10.29 21.84 10.12
N GLU A 383 -10.35 22.40 11.33
CA GLU A 383 -9.20 22.50 12.23
C GLU A 383 -9.39 21.75 13.55
N THR A 384 -10.63 21.39 13.89
CA THR A 384 -10.98 20.70 15.13
C THR A 384 -11.98 19.57 14.86
N LEU A 385 -12.09 18.65 15.83
CA LEU A 385 -13.11 17.62 15.81
C LEU A 385 -14.54 18.22 15.75
N LYS A 386 -14.75 19.37 16.40
CA LYS A 386 -16.04 20.07 16.34
C LYS A 386 -16.37 20.52 14.91
N ASP A 387 -15.36 20.86 14.10
CA ASP A 387 -15.57 21.29 12.71
C ASP A 387 -15.91 20.09 11.82
N TRP A 388 -15.19 18.98 12.00
CA TRP A 388 -15.50 17.71 11.35
C TRP A 388 -16.92 17.24 11.69
N ASN A 389 -17.30 17.24 12.97
CA ASN A 389 -18.64 16.81 13.38
C ASN A 389 -19.74 17.64 12.72
N ARG A 390 -19.53 18.95 12.49
CA ARG A 390 -20.50 19.78 11.74
C ARG A 390 -20.65 19.36 10.28
N LEU A 391 -19.58 18.87 9.64
CA LEU A 391 -19.65 18.29 8.29
C LEU A 391 -20.37 16.94 8.31
N ARG A 392 -19.97 16.06 9.24
CA ARG A 392 -20.59 14.75 9.45
C ARG A 392 -22.11 14.86 9.60
N TYR A 393 -22.61 15.73 10.48
CA TYR A 393 -24.06 15.90 10.67
C TYR A 393 -24.79 16.49 9.46
N ARG A 394 -24.08 17.18 8.55
CA ARG A 394 -24.70 17.84 7.40
C ARG A 394 -24.73 16.96 6.16
N TYR A 395 -23.68 16.17 5.94
CA TYR A 395 -23.47 15.41 4.71
C TYR A 395 -23.41 13.90 4.93
N GLY A 396 -23.13 13.47 6.16
CA GLY A 396 -23.05 12.05 6.51
C GLY A 396 -24.43 11.43 6.72
N ILE A 397 -24.52 10.13 6.45
CA ILE A 397 -25.67 9.29 6.75
C ILE A 397 -25.37 8.56 8.06
N LEU A 398 -25.93 8.98 9.19
CA LEU A 398 -25.66 8.34 10.48
C LEU A 398 -26.44 7.03 10.62
N ARG A 399 -26.08 6.17 11.58
CA ARG A 399 -26.80 4.92 11.86
C ARG A 399 -28.29 5.11 12.13
N ASN A 400 -28.65 6.26 12.70
CA ASN A 400 -30.03 6.63 13.03
C ASN A 400 -30.71 7.51 11.97
N ASP A 401 -30.07 7.74 10.81
CA ASP A 401 -30.68 8.47 9.70
C ASP A 401 -31.71 7.55 9.00
N PRO A 402 -32.94 8.03 8.72
CA PRO A 402 -33.95 7.21 8.04
C PRO A 402 -33.51 6.75 6.64
N ARG A 403 -32.54 7.41 6.01
CA ARG A 403 -31.98 7.05 4.70
C ARG A 403 -30.88 5.98 4.78
N PHE A 404 -30.49 5.54 5.98
CA PHE A 404 -29.34 4.66 6.19
C PHE A 404 -29.40 3.38 5.33
N TRP A 405 -30.50 2.64 5.42
CA TRP A 405 -30.65 1.38 4.67
C TRP A 405 -30.77 1.61 3.16
N GLU A 406 -31.51 2.65 2.72
CA GLU A 406 -31.58 3.00 1.30
C GLU A 406 -30.18 3.33 0.73
N THR A 407 -29.37 4.06 1.50
CA THR A 407 -28.00 4.42 1.09
C THR A 407 -27.10 3.18 1.04
N TYR A 408 -27.18 2.32 2.05
CA TYR A 408 -26.44 1.06 2.10
C TYR A 408 -26.78 0.14 0.92
N ASP A 409 -28.08 -0.03 0.64
CA ASP A 409 -28.57 -0.83 -0.49
C ASP A 409 -28.09 -0.23 -1.82
N TRP A 410 -28.10 1.10 -1.95
CA TRP A 410 -27.59 1.76 -3.14
C TRP A 410 -26.10 1.46 -3.38
N PHE A 411 -25.25 1.55 -2.35
CA PHE A 411 -23.83 1.21 -2.48
C PHE A 411 -23.62 -0.27 -2.78
N THR A 412 -24.41 -1.16 -2.16
CA THR A 412 -24.34 -2.60 -2.40
C THR A 412 -24.69 -2.93 -3.85
N LEU A 413 -25.80 -2.41 -4.36
CA LEU A 413 -26.22 -2.57 -5.75
C LEU A 413 -25.22 -1.94 -6.73
N TRP A 414 -24.63 -0.80 -6.37
CA TRP A 414 -23.55 -0.21 -7.15
C TRP A 414 -22.33 -1.15 -7.19
N ASN A 415 -21.95 -1.73 -6.05
CA ASN A 415 -20.82 -2.65 -5.93
C ASN A 415 -21.03 -3.88 -6.82
N GLU A 416 -22.17 -4.55 -6.70
CA GLU A 416 -22.54 -5.72 -7.50
C GLU A 416 -22.51 -5.41 -9.00
N LYS A 417 -23.13 -4.29 -9.41
CA LYS A 417 -23.23 -3.89 -10.81
C LYS A 417 -21.87 -3.58 -11.45
N HIS A 418 -20.95 -2.96 -10.72
CA HIS A 418 -19.69 -2.45 -11.31
C HIS A 418 -18.46 -3.31 -11.01
N ARG A 419 -18.49 -4.14 -9.95
CA ARG A 419 -17.34 -4.94 -9.51
C ARG A 419 -17.54 -6.45 -9.67
N GLY A 420 -18.75 -6.92 -9.99
CA GLY A 420 -19.01 -8.30 -10.37
C GLY A 420 -18.54 -9.29 -9.30
N ILE A 421 -17.65 -10.22 -9.67
CA ILE A 421 -17.13 -11.25 -8.74
C ILE A 421 -16.30 -10.68 -7.58
N TYR A 422 -15.83 -9.43 -7.69
CA TYR A 422 -15.12 -8.73 -6.63
C TYR A 422 -16.06 -7.97 -5.68
N ALA A 423 -17.36 -7.99 -5.96
CA ALA A 423 -18.35 -7.38 -5.08
C ALA A 423 -18.61 -8.28 -3.87
N GLY A 424 -18.61 -7.66 -2.69
CA GLY A 424 -19.10 -8.24 -1.44
C GLY A 424 -20.00 -7.24 -0.73
N TYR A 425 -20.69 -7.68 0.32
CA TYR A 425 -21.40 -6.78 1.21
C TYR A 425 -20.41 -5.88 1.96
N LEU A 426 -20.82 -4.64 2.21
CA LEU A 426 -20.05 -3.71 3.01
C LEU A 426 -20.28 -4.05 4.49
N ASP A 427 -19.22 -4.39 5.20
CA ASP A 427 -19.27 -4.70 6.63
C ASP A 427 -19.30 -3.40 7.45
N LEU A 428 -20.38 -3.24 8.23
CA LEU A 428 -20.65 -2.07 9.04
C LEU A 428 -19.98 -2.09 10.43
N SER A 429 -19.09 -3.06 10.67
CA SER A 429 -18.38 -3.26 11.95
C SER A 429 -17.56 -2.06 12.41
N TYR A 430 -17.20 -1.14 11.51
CA TYR A 430 -16.50 0.13 11.86
C TYR A 430 -17.29 1.38 11.47
N TYR A 431 -18.56 1.21 11.08
CA TYR A 431 -19.42 2.30 10.63
C TYR A 431 -19.87 3.17 11.80
N ASP A 432 -19.69 4.48 11.76
CA ASP A 432 -20.23 5.42 12.76
C ASP A 432 -19.85 5.06 14.23
N LEU A 433 -18.71 4.39 14.40
CA LEU A 433 -18.23 3.90 15.71
C LEU A 433 -17.21 4.83 16.36
N PHE A 434 -16.50 5.62 15.56
CA PHE A 434 -15.49 6.54 16.04
C PHE A 434 -15.94 7.98 15.76
N ASP A 435 -16.06 8.78 16.82
CA ASP A 435 -16.14 10.24 16.74
C ASP A 435 -14.78 10.87 16.33
N SER A 436 -13.88 10.09 15.69
CA SER A 436 -12.55 10.46 15.17
C SER A 436 -11.71 11.37 16.07
N VAL A 437 -11.05 10.79 17.08
CA VAL A 437 -9.60 10.92 17.37
C VAL A 437 -9.19 9.63 18.08
N TYR A 438 -8.23 8.89 17.52
CA TYR A 438 -7.37 7.98 18.27
C TYR A 438 -6.03 8.65 18.55
#